data_AF-A0A939VX88-F1
#
_entry.id   AF-A0A939VX88-F1
#
_cell.length_a   1.000
_cell.length_b   1.000
_cell.length_c   1.000
_cell.angle_alpha   90.00
_cell.angle_beta   90.00
_cell.angle_gamma   90.00
#
_symmetry.space_group_name_H-M   'P 1'
#
loop_
_entity.id
_entity.type
_entity.pdbx_description
1 polymer ?
#
loop_
_entity_poly.entity_id
_entity_poly.type
_entity_poly.pdbx_seq_one_letter_code
_entity_poly.pdbx_strand_id
1 'polypeptide(L)'
;MKQREKKFTLIELLIVVAIIAILAGMLLPALNAARERAKSASCIGNLKQTYTVARMYLNDYNDFFPATILGLDKPNTWIDQFNL
;
A
#
# COMPACT_ATOMS: atom_id res chain seq x y z
N MET A 1 22.53 -48.00 4.25
CA MET A 1 21.15 -47.70 3.79
C MET A 1 21.24 -47.10 2.40
N LYS A 2 20.76 -47.81 1.38
CA LYS A 2 20.97 -47.47 -0.04
C LYS A 2 19.95 -46.41 -0.45
N GLN A 3 20.38 -45.17 -0.58
CA GLN A 3 19.56 -44.05 -1.06
C GLN A 3 19.16 -44.34 -2.51
N ARG A 4 17.85 -44.45 -2.79
CA ARG A 4 17.33 -44.58 -4.15
C ARG A 4 17.31 -43.19 -4.77
N GLU A 5 18.22 -42.91 -5.69
CA GLU A 5 18.17 -41.67 -6.46
C GLU A 5 16.95 -41.72 -7.40
N LYS A 6 15.97 -40.86 -7.14
CA LYS A 6 14.81 -40.66 -8.01
C LYS A 6 15.29 -39.87 -9.23
N LYS A 7 15.30 -40.49 -10.40
CA LYS A 7 15.54 -39.80 -11.66
C LYS A 7 14.30 -38.96 -11.99
N PHE A 8 14.44 -37.64 -11.90
CA PHE A 8 13.39 -36.70 -12.32
C PHE A 8 13.24 -36.77 -13.84
N THR A 9 12.02 -36.97 -14.30
CA THR A 9 11.73 -36.95 -15.74
C THR A 9 11.42 -35.52 -16.18
N LEU A 10 11.84 -35.14 -17.39
CA LEU A 10 11.53 -33.81 -17.94
C LEU A 10 10.02 -33.55 -18.01
N ILE A 11 9.22 -34.59 -18.24
CA ILE A 11 7.75 -34.50 -18.31
C ILE A 11 7.11 -34.20 -16.95
N GLU A 12 7.66 -34.74 -15.87
CA GLU A 12 7.18 -34.47 -14.50
C GLU A 12 7.40 -33.00 -14.12
N LEU A 13 8.56 -32.43 -14.48
CA LEU A 13 8.81 -31.00 -14.29
C LEU A 13 7.87 -30.13 -15.15
N LEU A 14 7.66 -30.53 -16.41
CA LEU A 14 6.88 -29.78 -17.39
C LEU A 14 5.40 -29.65 -16.98
N ILE A 15 4.79 -30.75 -16.50
CA ILE A 15 3.39 -30.75 -16.07
C ILE A 15 3.20 -29.85 -14.85
N VAL A 16 4.17 -29.84 -13.92
CA VAL A 16 4.09 -29.00 -12.71
C VAL A 16 4.09 -27.52 -13.05
N VAL A 17 5.01 -27.06 -13.90
CA VAL A 17 5.04 -25.65 -14.29
C VAL A 17 3.81 -25.25 -15.12
N ALA A 18 3.26 -26.17 -15.91
CA ALA A 18 2.02 -25.93 -16.66
C ALA A 18 0.82 -25.71 -15.72
N ILE A 19 0.67 -26.54 -14.69
CA ILE A 19 -0.41 -26.37 -13.69
C ILE A 19 -0.23 -25.07 -12.91
N ILE A 20 1.00 -24.74 -12.47
CA ILE A 20 1.29 -23.48 -11.78
C ILE A 20 0.93 -22.28 -12.66
N ALA A 21 1.23 -22.31 -13.96
CA ALA A 21 0.92 -21.24 -14.89
C ALA A 21 -0.59 -21.00 -15.04
N ILE A 22 -1.39 -22.07 -15.14
CA ILE A 22 -2.86 -21.97 -15.22
C ILE A 22 -3.43 -21.34 -13.93
N LEU A 23 -2.98 -21.82 -12.77
CA LEU A 23 -3.41 -21.29 -11.47
C LEU A 23 -2.99 -19.83 -11.28
N ALA A 24 -1.75 -19.48 -11.65
CA ALA A 24 -1.24 -18.11 -11.58
C ALA A 24 -1.97 -17.16 -12.56
N GLY A 25 -2.39 -17.65 -13.73
CA GLY A 25 -3.17 -16.89 -14.71
C GLY A 25 -4.49 -16.36 -14.14
N MET A 26 -5.14 -17.13 -13.25
CA MET A 26 -6.37 -16.69 -12.56
C MET A 26 -6.09 -15.67 -11.44
N LEU A 27 -4.87 -15.64 -10.89
CA LEU A 27 -4.48 -14.79 -9.76
C LEU A 27 -4.07 -13.36 -10.18
N LEU A 28 -3.53 -13.17 -11.39
CA LEU A 28 -3.10 -11.86 -11.89
C LEU A 28 -4.20 -10.76 -11.86
N PRO A 29 -5.42 -10.99 -12.39
CA PRO A 29 -6.47 -9.97 -12.32
C PRO A 29 -6.95 -9.72 -10.89
N ALA A 30 -7.04 -10.76 -10.07
CA ALA A 30 -7.44 -10.64 -8.66
C ALA A 30 -6.41 -9.84 -7.83
N LEU A 31 -5.11 -10.03 -8.10
CA LEU A 31 -4.03 -9.31 -7.43
C LEU A 31 -4.02 -7.82 -7.79
N ASN A 32 -4.31 -7.47 -9.04
CA ASN A 32 -4.43 -6.08 -9.47
C ASN A 32 -5.59 -5.36 -8.75
N ALA A 33 -6.76 -5.99 -8.69
CA ALA A 33 -7.91 -5.44 -7.95
C ALA A 33 -7.62 -5.32 -6.44
N ALA A 34 -6.94 -6.29 -5.83
CA ALA A 34 -6.53 -6.23 -4.43
C ALA A 34 -5.53 -5.09 -4.16
N ARG A 35 -4.57 -4.87 -5.07
CA ARG A 35 -3.59 -3.78 -4.98
C ARG A 35 -4.25 -2.40 -5.07
N GLU A 36 -5.22 -2.24 -5.95
CA GLU A 36 -5.97 -0.99 -6.07
C GLU A 36 -6.76 -0.69 -4.78
N ARG A 37 -7.48 -1.68 -4.24
CA ARG A 37 -8.17 -1.55 -2.95
C ARG A 37 -7.22 -1.23 -1.80
N ALA A 38 -6.02 -1.83 -1.79
CA ALA A 38 -5.00 -1.52 -0.79
C ALA A 38 -4.51 -0.06 -0.88
N LYS A 39 -4.33 0.47 -2.09
CA LYS A 39 -4.00 1.90 -2.30
C LYS A 39 -5.12 2.80 -1.79
N SER A 40 -6.38 2.48 -2.11
CA SER A 40 -7.53 3.25 -1.62
C SER A 40 -7.64 3.21 -0.09
N ALA A 41 -7.42 2.04 0.52
CA ALA A 41 -7.43 1.89 1.98
C ALA A 41 -6.34 2.73 2.65
N SER A 42 -5.13 2.78 2.06
CA SER A 42 -4.04 3.64 2.54
C SER A 42 -4.40 5.12 2.41
N CYS A 43 -4.96 5.55 1.28
CA CYS A 43 -5.41 6.93 1.07
C CYS A 43 -6.47 7.36 2.09
N ILE A 44 -7.46 6.51 2.36
CA ILE A 44 -8.48 6.76 3.37
C ILE A 44 -7.84 6.87 4.77
N GLY A 45 -6.87 6.01 5.07
CA GLY A 45 -6.11 6.05 6.33
C GLY A 45 -5.36 7.37 6.51
N ASN A 46 -4.69 7.85 5.47
CA ASN A 46 -3.97 9.12 5.49
C ASN A 46 -4.94 10.30 5.66
N LEU A 47 -6.03 10.33 4.87
CA LEU A 47 -7.04 11.39 4.97
C LEU A 47 -7.67 11.44 6.37
N LYS A 48 -7.97 10.28 6.97
CA LYS A 48 -8.51 10.20 8.32
C LYS A 48 -7.50 10.78 9.34
N GLN A 49 -6.21 10.48 9.19
CA GLN A 49 -5.17 11.01 10.07
C GLN A 49 -5.07 12.54 9.95
N THR A 50 -5.00 13.07 8.73
CA THR A 50 -4.97 14.52 8.48
C THR A 50 -6.20 15.23 9.01
N TYR A 51 -7.39 14.67 8.75
CA TYR A 51 -8.64 15.23 9.26
C TYR A 51 -8.70 15.22 10.79
N THR A 52 -8.17 14.18 11.42
CA THR A 52 -8.10 14.09 12.89
C THR A 52 -7.25 15.22 13.45
N VAL A 53 -6.07 15.47 12.89
CA VAL A 53 -5.21 16.59 13.30
C VAL A 53 -5.90 17.94 13.06
N ALA A 54 -6.54 18.12 11.91
CA ALA A 54 -7.29 19.34 11.61
C ALA A 54 -8.44 19.57 12.60
N ARG A 55 -9.18 18.52 12.97
CA ARG A 55 -10.25 18.58 13.98
C ARG A 55 -9.72 18.91 15.37
N MET A 56 -8.58 18.36 15.75
CA MET A 56 -7.94 18.71 17.03
C MET A 56 -7.59 20.19 17.06
N TYR A 57 -7.00 20.72 15.99
CA TYR A 57 -6.71 22.15 15.89
C TYR A 57 -7.96 23.02 15.96
N LEU A 58 -9.01 22.69 15.21
CA LEU A 58 -10.27 23.44 15.22
C LEU A 58 -10.88 23.49 16.62
N ASN A 59 -10.87 22.37 17.35
CA ASN A 59 -11.38 22.31 18.72
C ASN A 59 -10.60 23.22 19.68
N ASP A 60 -9.29 23.34 19.50
CA ASP A 60 -8.43 24.16 20.37
C ASP A 60 -8.52 25.66 20.04
N TYR A 61 -8.92 26.03 18.81
CA TYR A 61 -8.91 27.40 18.29
C TYR A 61 -10.29 27.92 17.85
N ASN A 62 -11.38 27.57 18.57
CA ASN A 62 -12.75 28.05 18.31
C ASN A 62 -13.20 27.87 16.85
N ASP A 63 -12.94 26.69 16.27
CA ASP A 63 -13.24 26.34 14.88
C ASP A 63 -12.57 27.23 13.82
N PHE A 64 -11.51 27.94 14.19
CA PHE A 64 -10.70 28.69 13.23
C PHE A 64 -9.67 27.76 12.57
N PHE A 65 -9.67 27.70 11.24
CA PHE A 65 -8.63 26.96 10.51
C PHE A 65 -7.27 27.64 10.69
N PRO A 66 -6.16 26.87 10.72
CA PRO A 66 -4.85 27.47 10.70
C PRO A 66 -4.76 28.35 9.46
N ALA A 67 -4.31 29.59 9.63
CA ALA A 67 -4.07 30.48 8.51
C ALA A 67 -2.99 29.83 7.63
N THR A 68 -3.40 29.16 6.54
CA THR A 68 -2.50 28.80 5.46
C THR A 68 -2.05 30.13 4.88
N ILE A 69 -0.92 30.57 5.40
CA ILE A 69 -0.16 31.77 5.09
C ILE A 69 -0.42 32.27 3.67
N LEU A 70 -0.80 33.54 3.58
CA LEU A 70 -0.80 34.39 2.39
C LEU A 70 0.58 34.34 1.68
N GLY A 71 0.96 33.24 1.03
CA GLY A 71 2.20 33.15 0.22
C GLY A 71 3.52 33.52 0.91
N LEU A 72 3.55 33.79 2.23
CA LEU A 72 4.75 34.09 2.99
C LEU A 72 5.34 32.77 3.47
N ASP A 73 5.96 32.05 2.53
CA ASP A 73 6.77 30.86 2.76
C ASP A 73 7.71 31.09 3.95
N LYS A 74 7.37 30.53 5.10
CA LYS A 74 8.24 30.48 6.28
C LYS A 74 8.90 29.11 6.27
N PRO A 75 10.24 29.02 6.08
CA PRO A 75 10.94 27.77 5.77
C PRO A 75 11.14 26.83 6.99
N ASN A 76 10.20 26.75 7.91
CA ASN A 76 10.33 25.95 9.14
C ASN A 76 9.01 25.70 9.85
N THR A 77 7.94 25.46 9.10
CA THR A 77 6.70 25.00 9.72
C THR A 77 6.80 23.51 10.03
N TRP A 78 6.12 23.04 11.07
CA TRP A 78 6.01 21.62 11.42
C TRP A 78 5.44 20.76 10.27
N ILE A 79 4.85 21.42 9.26
CA ILE A 79 4.33 20.82 8.03
C ILE A 79 5.48 20.30 7.15
N ASP A 80 6.66 20.92 7.23
CA ASP A 80 7.87 20.53 6.48
C ASP A 80 8.59 19.31 7.11
N GLN A 81 8.24 18.94 8.36
CA GLN A 81 8.73 17.72 9.02
C GLN A 81 7.90 16.47 8.67
N PHE A 82 6.68 16.64 8.17
CA PHE A 82 5.90 15.55 7.60
C PHE A 82 6.34 15.34 6.15
N ASN A 83 7.50 14.72 5.99
CA ASN A 83 8.08 14.33 4.72
C ASN A 83 7.14 13.37 3.96
N LEU A 84 6.33 13.93 3.05
CA LEU A 84 5.68 13.21 1.95
C LEU A 84 6.55 13.31 0.70
#